data_AF-A0A7L1BRJ9-F1
#
_entry.id   AF-A0A7L1BRJ9-F1
#
_cell.length_a   1.000
_cell.length_b   1.000
_cell.length_c   1.000
_cell.angle_alpha   90.00
_cell.angle_beta   90.00
_cell.angle_gamma   90.00
#
_symmetry.space_group_name_H-M   'P 1'
#
loop_
_entity.id
_entity.type
_entity.pdbx_description
1 polymer ?
#
loop_
_entity_poly.entity_id
_entity_poly.type
_entity_poly.pdbx_seq_one_letter_code
_entity_poly.pdbx_strand_id
1 'polypeptide(L)'
;VYRMKFNESYAEMKKGTNEWKTILGGVLFFLGLTGLVLIWQKHFMYGPIPHTFSEEWVSAQTKRMLDMRVNPVEGISAHWDFDKNEWKK
;
A
#
# COMPACT_ATOMS: atom_id res chain seq x y z
N VAL A 1 -29.61 49.87 1.10
CA VAL A 1 -28.97 49.99 -0.24
C VAL A 1 -27.94 48.89 -0.48
N TYR A 2 -27.04 48.59 0.48
CA TYR A 2 -25.99 47.56 0.31
C TYR A 2 -26.54 46.18 -0.14
N ARG A 3 -27.53 45.62 0.58
CA ARG A 3 -28.17 44.33 0.23
C ARG A 3 -29.02 44.35 -1.05
N MET A 4 -29.32 45.53 -1.60
CA MET A 4 -29.97 45.64 -2.91
C MET A 4 -28.95 45.55 -4.06
N LYS A 5 -27.68 45.90 -3.79
CA LYS A 5 -26.58 45.81 -4.77
C LYS A 5 -25.74 44.55 -4.61
N PHE A 6 -25.64 44.01 -3.40
CA PHE A 6 -24.76 42.89 -3.08
C PHE A 6 -25.49 41.85 -2.24
N ASN A 7 -25.50 40.61 -2.72
CA ASN A 7 -26.16 39.48 -2.06
C ASN A 7 -25.46 39.10 -0.75
N GLU A 8 -24.12 39.08 -0.76
CA GLU A 8 -23.28 38.70 0.38
C GLU A 8 -22.26 39.78 0.75
N SER A 9 -21.91 39.86 2.03
CA SER A 9 -20.80 40.67 2.52
C SER A 9 -19.46 39.93 2.37
N TYR A 10 -18.34 40.66 2.41
CA TYR A 10 -17.00 40.06 2.38
C TYR A 10 -16.77 38.99 3.46
N ALA A 11 -17.39 39.14 4.63
CA ALA A 11 -17.30 38.15 5.71
C ALA A 11 -18.09 36.87 5.41
N GLU A 12 -19.23 36.98 4.73
CA GLU A 12 -20.04 35.85 4.29
C GLU A 12 -19.35 35.08 3.17
N MET A 13 -18.79 35.80 2.18
CA MET A 13 -18.05 35.19 1.06
C MET A 13 -16.78 34.44 1.51
N LYS A 14 -16.12 34.92 2.58
CA LYS A 14 -14.90 34.29 3.13
C LYS A 14 -15.20 33.27 4.22
N LYS A 15 -16.47 32.99 4.52
CA LYS A 15 -16.84 32.01 5.54
C LYS A 15 -16.41 30.62 5.07
N GLY A 16 -15.52 29.98 5.83
CA GLY A 16 -15.08 28.61 5.55
C GLY A 16 -16.23 27.61 5.67
N THR A 17 -16.13 26.51 4.91
CA THR A 17 -17.07 25.39 4.96
C THR A 17 -16.46 24.17 5.66
N ASN A 18 -17.29 23.24 6.11
CA ASN A 18 -16.86 21.97 6.69
C ASN A 18 -16.84 20.82 5.64
N GLU A 19 -16.89 21.15 4.35
CA GLU A 19 -16.98 20.16 3.26
C GLU A 19 -15.83 19.16 3.27
N TRP A 20 -14.64 19.57 3.72
CA TRP A 20 -13.48 18.70 3.86
C TRP A 20 -13.78 17.45 4.72
N LYS A 21 -14.66 17.54 5.72
CA LYS A 21 -15.06 16.39 6.55
C LYS A 21 -15.87 15.38 5.75
N THR A 22 -16.78 15.87 4.91
CA THR A 22 -17.58 15.02 4.01
C THR A 22 -16.70 14.38 2.96
N ILE A 23 -15.75 15.13 2.39
CA ILE A 23 -14.79 14.62 1.41
C ILE A 23 -13.95 13.49 2.03
N LEU A 24 -13.33 13.74 3.18
CA LEU A 24 -12.52 12.72 3.86
C LEU A 24 -13.36 11.51 4.26
N GLY A 25 -14.56 11.72 4.81
CA GLY A 25 -15.46 10.63 5.18
C GLY A 25 -15.85 9.77 3.97
N GLY A 26 -16.21 10.39 2.85
CA GLY A 26 -16.54 9.70 1.61
C GLY A 26 -15.36 8.89 1.07
N VAL A 27 -14.17 9.49 1.02
CA VAL A 27 -12.95 8.81 0.55
C VAL A 27 -12.64 7.58 1.41
N LEU A 28 -12.63 7.72 2.74
CA LEU A 28 -12.33 6.62 3.66
C LEU A 28 -13.38 5.50 3.59
N PHE A 29 -14.66 5.86 3.43
CA PHE A 29 -15.75 4.90 3.25
C PHE A 29 -15.53 4.04 2.00
N PHE A 30 -15.24 4.67 0.85
CA PHE A 30 -15.03 3.93 -0.39
C PHE A 30 -13.74 3.12 -0.39
N LEU A 31 -12.67 3.61 0.25
CA LEU A 31 -11.46 2.81 0.48
C LEU A 31 -11.77 1.55 1.32
N GLY A 32 -12.58 1.68 2.36
CA GLY A 32 -13.05 0.55 3.15
C GLY A 32 -13.88 -0.45 2.31
N LEU A 33 -14.78 0.06 1.48
CA LEU A 33 -15.59 -0.76 0.57
C LEU A 33 -14.71 -1.52 -0.43
N THR A 34 -13.68 -0.88 -1.00
CA THR A 34 -12.70 -1.55 -1.87
C THR A 34 -12.02 -2.71 -1.13
N GLY A 35 -11.67 -2.53 0.15
CA GLY A 35 -11.13 -3.61 0.98
C GLY A 35 -12.05 -4.84 1.08
N LEU A 36 -13.36 -4.62 1.23
CA LEU A 36 -14.35 -5.70 1.26
C LEU A 36 -14.43 -6.44 -0.08
N VAL A 37 -14.36 -5.72 -1.20
CA VAL A 37 -14.33 -6.33 -2.54
C VAL A 37 -13.08 -7.21 -2.73
N LEU A 38 -11.91 -6.76 -2.25
CA LEU A 38 -10.68 -7.56 -2.33
C LEU A 38 -10.77 -8.85 -1.51
N ILE A 39 -11.38 -8.81 -0.32
CA ILE A 39 -11.61 -10.01 0.50
C ILE A 39 -12.51 -10.99 -0.25
N TRP A 40 -13.61 -10.49 -0.85
CA TRP A 40 -14.51 -11.31 -1.65
C TRP A 40 -13.79 -11.96 -2.84
N GLN A 41 -12.99 -11.20 -3.60
CA GLN A 41 -12.18 -11.73 -4.71
C GLN A 41 -11.21 -12.82 -4.21
N LYS A 42 -10.53 -12.60 -3.09
CA LYS A 42 -9.57 -13.56 -2.53
C LYS A 42 -10.22 -14.86 -2.06
N HIS A 43 -11.46 -14.80 -1.59
CA HIS A 43 -12.17 -15.96 -1.06
C HIS A 43 -12.85 -16.78 -2.15
N PHE A 44 -13.45 -16.12 -3.15
CA PHE A 44 -14.31 -16.79 -4.14
C PHE A 44 -13.72 -16.89 -5.54
N MET A 45 -12.77 -16.04 -5.93
CA MET A 45 -12.23 -16.00 -7.29
C MET A 45 -10.80 -16.54 -7.38
N TYR A 46 -9.92 -16.17 -6.45
CA TYR A 46 -8.51 -16.58 -6.51
C TYR A 46 -8.30 -18.02 -6.03
N GLY A 47 -7.72 -18.84 -6.90
CA GLY A 47 -7.29 -20.21 -6.59
C GLY A 47 -6.09 -20.26 -5.62
N PRO A 48 -5.58 -21.47 -5.34
CA PRO A 48 -4.39 -21.62 -4.50
C PRO A 48 -3.17 -20.97 -5.14
N ILE A 49 -2.32 -20.36 -4.33
CA ILE A 49 -1.02 -19.87 -4.80
C ILE A 49 -0.13 -21.06 -5.22
N PRO A 50 0.79 -20.88 -6.17
CA PRO A 50 1.70 -21.95 -6.58
C PRO A 50 2.52 -22.50 -5.40
N HIS A 51 2.83 -23.79 -5.45
CA HIS A 51 3.66 -24.46 -4.43
C HIS A 51 5.03 -23.80 -4.21
N THR A 52 5.54 -23.05 -5.18
CA THR A 52 6.82 -22.32 -5.08
C THR A 52 6.81 -21.21 -4.04
N PHE A 53 5.64 -20.85 -3.51
CA PHE A 53 5.47 -19.92 -2.38
C PHE A 53 5.44 -20.63 -1.02
N SER A 54 5.61 -21.96 -0.96
CA SER A 54 5.80 -22.66 0.31
C SER A 54 7.10 -22.22 0.98
N GLU A 55 7.13 -22.22 2.31
CA GLU A 55 8.30 -21.79 3.09
C GLU A 55 9.56 -22.63 2.76
N GLU A 56 9.38 -23.94 2.60
CA GLU A 56 10.45 -24.85 2.19
C GLU A 56 11.01 -24.49 0.80
N TRP A 57 10.12 -24.25 -0.18
CA TRP A 57 10.58 -23.90 -1.52
C TRP A 57 11.25 -22.52 -1.54
N VAL A 58 10.68 -21.54 -0.85
CA VAL A 58 11.23 -20.18 -0.77
C VAL A 58 12.61 -20.20 -0.10
N SER A 59 12.81 -20.97 0.97
CA SER A 59 14.11 -21.09 1.64
C SER A 59 15.15 -21.79 0.75
N ALA A 60 14.79 -22.89 0.09
CA ALA A 60 15.67 -23.58 -0.86
C ALA A 60 16.02 -22.71 -2.07
N GLN A 61 15.04 -21.98 -2.61
CA GLN A 61 15.23 -21.04 -3.70
C GLN A 61 16.12 -19.86 -3.27
N THR A 62 15.92 -19.32 -2.08
CA THR A 62 16.75 -18.23 -1.53
C THR A 62 18.19 -18.69 -1.38
N LYS A 63 18.43 -19.88 -0.81
CA LYS A 63 19.78 -20.47 -0.74
C LYS A 63 20.41 -20.60 -2.12
N ARG A 64 19.68 -21.14 -3.10
CA ARG A 64 20.17 -21.24 -4.49
C ARG A 64 20.52 -19.87 -5.08
N MET A 65 19.73 -18.83 -4.81
CA MET A 65 20.02 -17.46 -5.27
C MET A 65 21.32 -16.92 -4.66
N LEU A 66 21.57 -17.20 -3.38
CA LEU A 66 22.81 -16.83 -2.70
C LEU A 66 24.01 -17.62 -3.25
N ASP A 67 23.85 -18.93 -3.46
CA ASP A 67 24.88 -19.80 -4.05
C ASP A 67 25.29 -19.32 -5.45
N MET A 68 24.31 -18.85 -6.24
CA MET A 68 24.53 -18.26 -7.57
C MET A 68 24.98 -16.79 -7.52
N ARG A 69 25.15 -16.20 -6.33
CA ARG A 69 25.53 -14.79 -6.13
C ARG A 69 24.61 -13.81 -6.88
N VAL A 70 23.30 -14.05 -6.87
CA VAL A 70 22.32 -13.17 -7.53
C VAL A 70 22.41 -11.75 -6.98
N ASN A 71 22.58 -10.77 -7.87
CA ASN A 71 22.72 -9.33 -7.57
C ASN A 71 23.71 -9.04 -6.41
N PRO A 72 25.02 -9.30 -6.60
CA PRO A 72 25.99 -9.32 -5.50
C PRO A 72 26.51 -7.95 -5.07
N VAL A 73 26.23 -6.87 -5.81
CA VAL A 73 26.74 -5.52 -5.50
C VAL A 73 25.78 -4.75 -4.59
N GLU A 74 24.51 -4.65 -4.99
CA GLU A 74 23.49 -3.84 -4.28
C GLU A 74 22.23 -4.65 -3.93
N GLY A 75 22.15 -5.91 -4.35
CA GLY A 75 20.93 -6.72 -4.20
C GLY A 75 21.04 -7.79 -3.13
N ILE A 76 20.21 -8.82 -3.26
CA ILE A 76 20.02 -9.86 -2.24
C ILE A 76 21.34 -10.48 -1.73
N SER A 77 22.26 -10.84 -2.62
CA SER A 77 23.53 -11.45 -2.20
C SER A 77 24.47 -10.44 -1.55
N ALA A 78 24.33 -9.15 -1.82
CA ALA A 78 25.10 -8.10 -1.15
C ALA A 78 24.75 -8.01 0.36
N HIS A 79 23.52 -8.39 0.73
CA HIS A 79 23.03 -8.37 2.11
C HIS A 79 23.28 -9.69 2.87
N TRP A 80 23.88 -10.71 2.25
CA TRP A 80 24.25 -11.95 2.92
C TRP A 80 25.72 -11.97 3.30
N ASP A 81 26.02 -12.35 4.53
CA ASP A 81 27.38 -12.61 5.01
C ASP A 81 27.73 -14.09 4.73
N PHE A 82 28.55 -14.31 3.70
CA PHE A 82 28.96 -15.65 3.29
C PHE A 82 29.98 -16.28 4.23
N ASP A 83 30.68 -15.49 5.04
CA ASP A 83 31.65 -16.01 6.01
C ASP A 83 30.94 -16.53 7.26
N LYS A 84 29.86 -15.85 7.66
CA LYS A 84 29.06 -16.20 8.85
C LYS A 84 27.79 -16.99 8.56
N ASN A 85 27.43 -17.15 7.29
CA ASN A 85 26.17 -17.76 6.86
C ASN A 85 24.93 -17.15 7.55
N GLU A 86 24.89 -15.81 7.59
CA GLU A 86 23.76 -15.06 8.14
C GLU A 86 23.47 -13.80 7.31
N TRP A 87 22.28 -13.23 7.49
CA TRP A 87 21.97 -11.91 6.92
C TRP A 87 22.78 -10.83 7.64
N LYS A 88 23.37 -9.91 6.87
CA LYS A 88 24.07 -8.74 7.43
C LYS A 88 23.08 -7.90 8.25
N LYS A 89 23.54 -7.42 9.41
CA LYS A 89 22.78 -6.53 10.29
C LYS A 89 22.82 -5.09 9.83
#